data_AF-V6TNT1-F1
#
_entry.id   AF-V6TNT1-F1
#
_cell.length_a   1.000
_cell.length_b   1.000
_cell.length_c   1.000
_cell.angle_alpha   90.00
_cell.angle_beta   90.00
_cell.angle_gamma   90.00
#
_symmetry.space_group_name_H-M   'P 1'
#
loop_
_entity.id
_entity.type
_entity.pdbx_description
1 polymer ?
#
loop_
_entity_poly.entity_id
_entity_poly.type
_entity_poly.pdbx_seq_one_letter_code
_entity_poly.pdbx_strand_id
1 'polypeptide(L)'
;MLAIYLAVGALAADCGSGAAANKCASGKCESVGDAQICTSCEANYVPINGKCVTASAAETKAKCTDSAGTDASDRICEKCKGQTFMYKGGCYDIDQAPGSLICETAGSTGVCNACKAGFFKSTSAAENKQSCIACNETETIDTFTGVPKCRVCNPPGSSATTAECTTCEDGFFGTTCKACSDDNCATCAVTGTGKCSKCKAAGEKLYLKKESSGTGTCVSAVECTAAGSYFPDSTSDPKECKACEATCATCAGAGASQCTSCKTDKPYLKKDSPTNPAGTCTNEQECTTDNTYYVDDTVDPTSGKLCRKCAEGGLKDCATCVKSADDLVCKECTGKKFGLNKKSCVAKCPDNASEKSGVCTCNDGFAPNTDSTACVAASSSVNLSTGAIAGISVAVIVVVGGLVGFLCWWFICRGKA
;
A
#
# COMPACT_ATOMS: atom_id res chain seq x y z
N MET A 1 -13.55 -28.16 12.95
CA MET A 1 -14.16 -26.83 12.78
C MET A 1 -15.10 -26.59 13.95
N LEU A 2 -14.60 -26.00 15.04
CA LEU A 2 -15.46 -25.43 16.07
C LEU A 2 -15.78 -24.00 15.62
N ALA A 3 -17.04 -23.76 15.23
CA ALA A 3 -17.56 -22.41 15.04
C ALA A 3 -17.76 -21.80 16.43
N ILE A 4 -16.75 -21.07 16.92
CA ILE A 4 -16.93 -20.18 18.07
C ILE A 4 -17.74 -18.99 17.57
N TYR A 5 -19.07 -19.08 17.71
CA TYR A 5 -19.95 -17.92 17.64
C TYR A 5 -19.63 -17.03 18.83
N LEU A 6 -18.73 -16.06 18.63
CA LEU A 6 -18.65 -14.90 19.52
C LEU A 6 -19.95 -14.12 19.31
N ALA A 7 -20.92 -14.35 20.18
CA ALA A 7 -22.00 -13.41 20.39
C ALA A 7 -21.35 -12.10 20.87
N VAL A 8 -21.18 -11.14 19.97
CA VAL A 8 -20.82 -9.77 20.31
C VAL A 8 -22.08 -9.14 20.90
N GLY A 9 -22.43 -9.56 22.12
CA GLY A 9 -23.31 -8.77 22.98
C GLY A 9 -22.60 -7.45 23.23
N ALA A 10 -23.30 -6.33 23.08
CA ALA A 10 -22.77 -5.02 23.41
C ALA A 10 -22.19 -5.08 24.83
N LEU A 11 -20.86 -5.09 24.97
CA LEU A 11 -20.26 -4.90 26.28
C LEU A 11 -20.68 -3.50 26.73
N ALA A 12 -21.43 -3.46 27.83
CA ALA A 12 -21.74 -2.25 28.56
C ALA A 12 -20.42 -1.49 28.79
N ALA A 13 -20.22 -0.38 28.08
CA ALA A 13 -18.95 0.34 28.12
C ALA A 13 -18.95 1.23 29.36
N ASP A 14 -17.89 1.15 30.17
CA ASP A 14 -17.63 2.20 31.15
C ASP A 14 -17.21 3.48 30.41
N CYS A 15 -17.61 4.63 30.94
CA CYS A 15 -17.17 5.89 30.37
C CYS A 15 -15.64 6.01 30.48
N GLY A 16 -15.03 6.64 29.47
CA GLY A 16 -13.64 7.08 29.54
C GLY A 16 -13.48 8.22 30.56
N SER A 17 -12.33 8.90 30.57
CA SER A 17 -12.17 10.11 31.37
C SER A 17 -13.04 11.24 30.79
N GLY A 18 -13.85 11.91 31.62
CA GLY A 18 -14.67 13.04 31.18
C GLY A 18 -15.90 13.32 32.04
N ALA A 19 -16.67 14.33 31.65
CA ALA A 19 -17.85 14.77 32.39
C ALA A 19 -19.00 13.74 32.38
N ALA A 20 -19.07 12.89 31.37
CA ALA A 20 -20.05 11.81 31.30
C ALA A 20 -19.77 10.68 32.29
N ALA A 21 -18.51 10.50 32.72
CA ALA A 21 -18.12 9.43 33.64
C ALA A 21 -18.46 9.74 35.11
N ASN A 22 -18.58 11.02 35.46
CA ASN A 22 -18.84 11.42 36.83
C ASN A 22 -20.28 11.04 37.21
N LYS A 23 -20.44 10.20 38.25
CA LYS A 23 -21.74 9.69 38.73
C LYS A 23 -22.54 8.90 37.70
N CYS A 24 -21.90 8.40 36.65
CA CYS A 24 -22.53 7.45 35.74
C CYS A 24 -22.47 6.05 36.31
N ALA A 25 -23.57 5.30 36.24
CA ALA A 25 -23.56 3.91 36.66
C ALA A 25 -22.65 3.07 35.73
N SER A 26 -21.99 2.06 36.29
CA SER A 26 -21.07 1.21 35.53
C SER A 26 -21.77 0.55 34.34
N GLY A 27 -21.11 0.56 33.19
CA GLY A 27 -21.64 0.05 31.93
C GLY A 27 -22.80 0.86 31.33
N LYS A 28 -23.12 2.05 31.85
CA LYS A 28 -24.21 2.92 31.34
C LYS A 28 -23.68 4.06 30.48
N CYS A 29 -22.56 3.85 29.80
CA CYS A 29 -21.99 4.82 28.88
C CYS A 29 -22.23 4.42 27.43
N GLU A 30 -22.56 5.40 26.59
CA GLU A 30 -22.67 5.24 25.15
C GLU A 30 -21.94 6.38 24.41
N SER A 31 -21.58 6.16 23.15
CA SER A 31 -20.95 7.17 22.31
C SER A 31 -21.94 7.73 21.28
N VAL A 32 -21.95 9.05 21.13
CA VAL A 32 -22.72 9.78 20.14
C VAL A 32 -21.76 10.71 19.41
N GLY A 33 -21.38 10.33 18.19
CA GLY A 33 -20.23 10.94 17.52
C GLY A 33 -18.97 10.77 18.37
N ASP A 34 -18.25 11.88 18.60
CA ASP A 34 -17.07 11.91 19.45
C ASP A 34 -17.39 12.16 20.94
N ALA A 35 -18.66 12.37 21.30
CA ALA A 35 -19.09 12.61 22.67
C ALA A 35 -19.48 11.31 23.37
N GLN A 36 -19.16 11.20 24.67
CA GLN A 36 -19.71 10.15 25.54
C GLN A 36 -20.91 10.68 26.32
N ILE A 37 -21.91 9.84 26.49
CA ILE A 37 -23.12 10.13 27.26
C ILE A 37 -23.36 9.06 28.30
N CYS A 38 -23.86 9.46 29.46
CA CYS A 38 -24.40 8.54 30.45
C CYS A 38 -25.89 8.30 30.20
N THR A 39 -26.31 7.04 30.08
CA THR A 39 -27.71 6.64 29.89
C THR A 39 -28.41 6.28 31.20
N SER A 40 -27.66 6.12 32.29
CA SER A 40 -28.22 5.97 33.64
C SER A 40 -27.18 6.29 34.72
N CYS A 41 -27.58 7.14 35.67
CA CYS A 41 -26.72 7.67 36.71
C CYS A 41 -26.78 6.86 38.02
N GLU A 42 -25.84 7.15 38.93
CA GLU A 42 -25.93 6.79 40.34
C GLU A 42 -27.19 7.40 41.00
N ALA A 43 -27.58 6.86 42.15
CA ALA A 43 -28.74 7.35 42.89
C ALA A 43 -28.63 8.84 43.24
N ASN A 44 -29.75 9.56 43.17
CA ASN A 44 -29.95 11.01 43.31
C ASN A 44 -29.48 11.87 42.12
N TYR A 45 -29.06 11.24 41.01
CA TYR A 45 -28.61 11.93 39.81
C TYR A 45 -29.44 11.50 38.59
N VAL A 46 -29.55 12.37 37.60
CA VAL A 46 -30.21 12.09 36.31
C VAL A 46 -29.38 12.61 35.14
N PRO A 47 -29.50 11.99 33.94
CA PRO A 47 -28.75 12.44 32.77
C PRO A 47 -29.35 13.69 32.13
N ILE A 48 -28.57 14.78 32.11
CA ILE A 48 -28.83 16.00 31.35
C ILE A 48 -27.64 16.27 30.44
N ASN A 49 -27.87 16.38 29.13
CA ASN A 49 -26.80 16.48 28.11
C ASN A 49 -25.74 15.38 28.24
N GLY A 50 -26.17 14.16 28.60
CA GLY A 50 -25.28 13.01 28.80
C GLY A 50 -24.41 13.08 30.06
N LYS A 51 -24.61 14.06 30.94
CA LYS A 51 -23.91 14.19 32.23
C LYS A 51 -24.87 13.92 33.37
N CYS A 52 -24.39 13.27 34.42
CA CYS A 52 -25.17 13.05 35.62
C CYS A 52 -25.17 14.30 36.51
N VAL A 53 -26.35 14.90 36.67
CA VAL A 53 -26.57 16.09 37.51
C VAL A 53 -27.55 15.76 38.62
N THR A 54 -27.47 16.49 39.74
CA THR A 54 -28.31 16.25 40.90
C THR A 54 -29.79 16.42 40.57
N ALA A 55 -30.61 15.41 40.86
CA ALA A 55 -32.04 15.37 40.54
C ALA A 55 -32.83 16.51 41.21
N SER A 56 -32.46 16.88 42.44
CA SER A 56 -33.15 17.91 43.23
C SER A 56 -32.77 19.35 42.86
N ALA A 57 -31.78 19.56 41.98
CA ALA A 57 -31.35 20.90 41.59
C ALA A 57 -32.42 21.62 40.74
N ALA A 58 -32.61 22.92 40.96
CA ALA A 58 -33.65 23.70 40.28
C ALA A 58 -33.48 23.71 38.74
N GLU A 59 -32.24 23.77 38.26
CA GLU A 59 -31.91 23.71 36.83
C GLU A 59 -32.25 22.34 36.20
N THR A 60 -32.09 21.25 36.96
CA THR A 60 -32.49 19.90 36.54
C THR A 60 -34.01 19.81 36.40
N LYS A 61 -34.76 20.34 37.39
CA LYS A 61 -36.24 20.34 37.38
C LYS A 61 -36.84 21.14 36.22
N ALA A 62 -36.10 22.11 35.67
CA ALA A 62 -36.51 22.85 34.48
C ALA A 62 -36.44 22.01 33.19
N LYS A 63 -35.68 20.91 33.20
CA LYS A 63 -35.41 20.05 32.03
C LYS A 63 -35.91 18.62 32.19
N CYS A 64 -36.04 18.13 33.42
CA CYS A 64 -36.35 16.74 33.72
C CYS A 64 -37.32 16.62 34.90
N THR A 65 -38.30 15.73 34.76
CA THR A 65 -39.21 15.30 35.83
C THR A 65 -39.44 13.80 35.80
N ASP A 66 -40.04 13.28 36.86
CA ASP A 66 -40.67 11.97 36.91
C ASP A 66 -41.89 11.89 35.97
N SER A 67 -42.46 10.69 35.88
CA SER A 67 -43.66 10.38 35.10
C SER A 67 -44.89 11.18 35.52
N ALA A 68 -44.97 11.61 36.80
CA ALA A 68 -46.04 12.48 37.30
C ALA A 68 -45.84 13.96 36.92
N GLY A 69 -44.66 14.34 36.41
CA GLY A 69 -44.33 15.71 36.04
C GLY A 69 -43.88 16.58 37.21
N THR A 70 -43.52 15.97 38.34
CA THR A 70 -43.18 16.63 39.61
C THR A 70 -41.67 16.84 39.75
N ASP A 71 -41.00 16.12 40.64
CA ASP A 71 -39.55 16.15 40.81
C ASP A 71 -38.86 15.21 39.83
N ALA A 72 -37.58 15.45 39.50
CA ALA A 72 -36.81 14.55 38.64
C ALA A 72 -36.73 13.15 39.25
N SER A 73 -36.78 12.13 38.37
CA SER A 73 -36.70 10.72 38.74
C SER A 73 -35.33 10.37 39.34
N ASP A 74 -35.21 9.16 39.89
CA ASP A 74 -33.92 8.63 40.32
C ASP A 74 -33.24 7.89 39.16
N ARG A 75 -31.94 8.13 38.94
CA ARG A 75 -31.05 7.48 37.95
C ARG A 75 -31.28 7.80 36.47
N ILE A 76 -32.52 8.03 36.05
CA ILE A 76 -32.88 8.42 34.68
C ILE A 76 -33.84 9.59 34.72
N CYS A 77 -34.03 10.22 33.56
CA CYS A 77 -35.15 11.11 33.36
C CYS A 77 -36.35 10.38 32.74
N GLU A 78 -37.52 10.51 33.34
CA GLU A 78 -38.77 9.93 32.83
C GLU A 78 -39.54 10.89 31.91
N LYS A 79 -39.39 12.21 32.08
CA LYS A 79 -40.04 13.25 31.27
C LYS A 79 -39.14 14.46 31.02
N CYS A 80 -38.98 14.83 29.76
CA CYS A 80 -38.22 16.00 29.35
C CYS A 80 -39.08 17.26 29.25
N LYS A 81 -38.54 18.37 29.75
CA LYS A 81 -39.12 19.72 29.76
C LYS A 81 -38.23 20.72 29.01
N GLY A 82 -38.79 21.90 28.74
CA GLY A 82 -38.08 22.96 28.03
C GLY A 82 -37.74 22.59 26.57
N GLN A 83 -36.70 23.21 26.03
CA GLN A 83 -36.19 22.95 24.68
C GLN A 83 -35.21 21.77 24.66
N THR A 84 -35.59 20.68 25.32
CA THR A 84 -34.84 19.43 25.33
C THR A 84 -35.62 18.33 24.63
N PHE A 85 -34.97 17.21 24.33
CA PHE A 85 -35.62 16.00 23.86
C PHE A 85 -35.17 14.75 24.61
N MET A 86 -36.05 13.75 24.67
CA MET A 86 -35.78 12.46 25.30
C MET A 86 -34.92 11.57 24.41
N TYR A 87 -33.82 11.07 24.98
CA TYR A 87 -32.95 10.06 24.37
C TYR A 87 -32.33 9.17 25.45
N LYS A 88 -32.56 7.85 25.38
CA LYS A 88 -31.99 6.84 26.30
C LYS A 88 -32.01 7.24 27.78
N GLY A 89 -33.17 7.66 28.28
CA GLY A 89 -33.36 8.01 29.69
C GLY A 89 -32.73 9.34 30.13
N GLY A 90 -32.34 10.21 29.20
CA GLY A 90 -31.84 11.56 29.49
C GLY A 90 -32.52 12.64 28.65
N CYS A 91 -32.37 13.88 29.09
CA CYS A 91 -32.85 15.06 28.36
C CYS A 91 -31.68 15.87 27.79
N TYR A 92 -31.77 16.17 26.50
CA TYR A 92 -30.67 16.78 25.74
C TYR A 92 -31.13 18.10 25.13
N ASP A 93 -30.37 19.16 25.36
CA ASP A 93 -30.57 20.45 24.73
C ASP A 93 -30.32 20.33 23.22
N ILE A 94 -31.25 20.87 22.43
CA ILE A 94 -31.25 20.69 20.97
C ILE A 94 -30.14 21.51 20.29
N ASP A 95 -29.75 22.62 20.88
CA ASP A 95 -28.76 23.57 20.37
C ASP A 95 -27.33 23.31 20.86
N GLN A 96 -27.12 22.30 21.71
CA GLN A 96 -25.82 21.99 22.31
C GLN A 96 -25.43 20.53 22.12
N ALA A 97 -24.13 20.28 21.95
CA ALA A 97 -23.62 18.93 21.94
C ALA A 97 -23.78 18.30 23.35
N PRO A 98 -24.19 17.02 23.45
CA PRO A 98 -24.35 16.09 22.33
C PRO A 98 -25.74 16.10 21.67
N GLY A 99 -26.72 16.83 22.21
CA GLY A 99 -28.10 16.85 21.67
C GLY A 99 -28.19 17.32 20.22
N SER A 100 -27.40 18.33 19.83
CA SER A 100 -27.32 18.82 18.45
C SER A 100 -26.69 17.83 17.44
N LEU A 101 -26.07 16.75 17.93
CA LEU A 101 -25.58 15.64 17.10
C LEU A 101 -26.69 14.62 16.76
N ILE A 102 -27.79 14.62 17.53
CA ILE A 102 -28.90 13.67 17.40
C ILE A 102 -30.12 14.37 16.80
N CYS A 103 -30.46 15.56 17.32
CA CYS A 103 -31.63 16.31 16.92
C CYS A 103 -31.27 17.42 15.94
N GLU A 104 -31.99 17.48 14.82
CA GLU A 104 -31.83 18.53 13.81
C GLU A 104 -32.84 19.66 13.98
N THR A 105 -34.08 19.34 14.34
CA THR A 105 -35.13 20.35 14.50
C THR A 105 -35.96 20.06 15.73
N ALA A 106 -36.13 21.09 16.56
CA ALA A 106 -36.98 21.03 17.74
C ALA A 106 -38.44 20.72 17.39
N GLY A 107 -39.09 19.91 18.22
CA GLY A 107 -40.53 19.66 18.17
C GLY A 107 -41.25 20.32 19.34
N SER A 108 -42.32 19.68 19.78
CA SER A 108 -42.96 19.97 21.05
C SER A 108 -42.00 19.74 22.22
N THR A 109 -42.36 20.20 23.41
CA THR A 109 -41.58 19.98 24.64
C THR A 109 -41.16 18.52 24.80
N GLY A 110 -39.87 18.29 25.04
CA GLY A 110 -39.32 16.94 25.21
C GLY A 110 -39.19 16.13 23.92
N VAL A 111 -39.49 16.71 22.75
CA VAL A 111 -39.54 16.01 21.47
C VAL A 111 -38.60 16.62 20.43
N CYS A 112 -37.86 15.75 19.75
CA CYS A 112 -37.16 16.10 18.52
C CYS A 112 -38.05 15.84 17.29
N ASN A 113 -38.24 16.83 16.42
CA ASN A 113 -39.12 16.70 15.26
C ASN A 113 -38.41 16.11 14.04
N ALA A 114 -37.12 16.38 13.86
CA ALA A 114 -36.30 15.82 12.78
C ALA A 114 -34.95 15.39 13.36
N CYS A 115 -34.53 14.16 13.05
CA CYS A 115 -33.29 13.57 13.56
C CYS A 115 -32.15 13.75 12.56
N LYS A 116 -30.92 13.90 13.06
CA LYS A 116 -29.72 13.96 12.24
C LYS A 116 -29.41 12.62 11.57
N ALA A 117 -28.63 12.68 10.49
CA ALA A 117 -28.15 11.48 9.80
C ALA A 117 -27.46 10.51 10.77
N GLY A 118 -27.79 9.22 10.64
CA GLY A 118 -27.43 8.18 11.61
C GLY A 118 -28.49 7.92 12.67
N PHE A 119 -29.58 8.69 12.66
CA PHE A 119 -30.77 8.44 13.47
C PHE A 119 -32.03 8.53 12.60
N PHE A 120 -33.07 7.80 12.98
CA PHE A 120 -34.40 7.94 12.42
C PHE A 120 -35.40 8.36 13.51
N LYS A 121 -36.47 9.04 13.09
CA LYS A 121 -37.51 9.51 14.01
C LYS A 121 -38.42 8.36 14.45
N SER A 122 -38.61 8.22 15.76
CA SER A 122 -39.64 7.34 16.32
C SER A 122 -41.03 7.94 16.10
N THR A 123 -41.99 7.14 15.63
CA THR A 123 -43.40 7.58 15.55
C THR A 123 -44.07 7.63 16.92
N SER A 124 -43.43 7.06 17.94
CA SER A 124 -43.87 7.10 19.34
C SER A 124 -43.27 8.27 20.12
N ALA A 125 -42.54 9.19 19.47
CA ALA A 125 -41.84 10.28 20.13
C ALA A 125 -42.78 11.14 21.00
N ALA A 126 -42.39 11.34 22.26
CA ALA A 126 -43.13 12.12 23.25
C ALA A 126 -42.16 12.66 24.32
N GLU A 127 -42.63 13.52 25.22
CA GLU A 127 -41.81 14.04 26.33
C GLU A 127 -41.18 12.94 27.21
N ASN A 128 -41.80 11.75 27.24
CA ASN A 128 -41.35 10.57 27.99
C ASN A 128 -40.90 9.42 27.10
N LYS A 129 -40.76 9.63 25.79
CA LYS A 129 -40.39 8.59 24.83
C LYS A 129 -39.32 9.08 23.87
N GLN A 130 -38.39 8.18 23.55
CA GLN A 130 -37.25 8.53 22.73
C GLN A 130 -37.67 9.06 21.36
N SER A 131 -37.14 10.23 21.00
CA SER A 131 -37.52 10.90 19.75
C SER A 131 -36.76 10.34 18.54
N CYS A 132 -35.46 10.13 18.70
CA CYS A 132 -34.54 9.68 17.66
C CYS A 132 -33.90 8.36 18.05
N ILE A 133 -33.91 7.39 17.14
CA ILE A 133 -33.36 6.05 17.36
C ILE A 133 -32.17 5.89 16.41
N ALA A 134 -31.03 5.42 16.95
CA ALA A 134 -29.82 5.26 16.15
C ALA A 134 -30.03 4.19 15.08
N CYS A 135 -29.46 4.39 13.89
CA CYS A 135 -29.57 3.44 12.79
C CYS A 135 -28.97 2.07 13.10
N ASN A 136 -28.01 2.00 14.03
CA ASN A 136 -27.40 0.77 14.52
C ASN A 136 -27.96 0.28 15.87
N GLU A 137 -29.07 0.84 16.33
CA GLU A 137 -29.69 0.42 17.59
C GLU A 137 -30.09 -1.07 17.52
N THR A 138 -29.61 -1.86 18.48
CA THR A 138 -29.88 -3.30 18.53
C THR A 138 -30.97 -3.64 19.54
N GLU A 139 -31.20 -2.76 20.52
CA GLU A 139 -32.28 -2.91 21.49
C GLU A 139 -33.61 -2.44 20.90
N THR A 140 -34.72 -3.07 21.30
CA THR A 140 -36.05 -2.59 20.89
C THR A 140 -36.44 -1.39 21.73
N ILE A 141 -36.53 -0.22 21.10
CA ILE A 141 -37.00 1.01 21.73
C ILE A 141 -38.46 1.22 21.37
N ASP A 142 -39.34 1.04 22.36
CA ASP A 142 -40.79 0.90 22.21
C ASP A 142 -41.16 -0.26 21.25
N THR A 143 -41.16 0.01 19.96
CA THR A 143 -41.52 -0.93 18.89
C THR A 143 -40.47 -0.96 17.78
N PHE A 144 -39.43 -0.12 17.87
CA PHE A 144 -38.50 0.12 16.78
C PHE A 144 -37.09 -0.37 17.09
N THR A 145 -36.43 -0.89 16.06
CA THR A 145 -35.03 -1.30 16.09
C THR A 145 -34.27 -0.72 14.90
N GLY A 146 -32.96 -0.54 15.07
CA GLY A 146 -32.04 -0.28 13.98
C GLY A 146 -31.56 -1.58 13.32
N VAL A 147 -30.56 -1.45 12.46
CA VAL A 147 -29.84 -2.55 11.83
C VAL A 147 -28.41 -2.55 12.37
N PRO A 148 -27.93 -3.63 13.00
CA PRO A 148 -26.55 -3.70 13.49
C PRO A 148 -25.56 -3.30 12.39
N LYS A 149 -24.54 -2.51 12.75
CA LYS A 149 -23.52 -2.02 11.80
C LYS A 149 -24.04 -1.09 10.70
N CYS A 150 -25.20 -0.48 10.89
CA CYS A 150 -25.73 0.53 9.99
C CYS A 150 -25.37 1.96 10.41
N ARG A 151 -24.77 2.75 9.50
CA ARG A 151 -24.43 4.16 9.73
C ARG A 151 -25.52 5.12 9.33
N VAL A 152 -26.26 4.82 8.27
CA VAL A 152 -27.35 5.67 7.75
C VAL A 152 -28.50 4.78 7.34
N CYS A 153 -29.71 5.19 7.70
CA CYS A 153 -30.92 4.42 7.48
C CYS A 153 -32.11 5.33 7.21
N ASN A 154 -33.12 4.76 6.57
CA ASN A 154 -34.47 5.32 6.50
C ASN A 154 -35.30 4.81 7.69
N PRO A 155 -36.31 5.57 8.13
CA PRO A 155 -37.27 5.07 9.13
C PRO A 155 -37.98 3.81 8.61
N PRO A 156 -38.45 2.94 9.52
CA PRO A 156 -39.25 1.77 9.15
C PRO A 156 -40.47 2.15 8.29
N GLY A 157 -40.78 1.34 7.29
CA GLY A 157 -42.02 1.47 6.50
C GLY A 157 -43.28 1.28 7.35
N SER A 158 -44.46 1.54 6.78
CA SER A 158 -45.75 1.63 7.50
C SER A 158 -46.17 0.40 8.33
N SER A 159 -45.55 -0.76 8.10
CA SER A 159 -45.81 -1.99 8.88
C SER A 159 -44.52 -2.66 9.36
N ALA A 160 -43.37 -1.99 9.20
CA ALA A 160 -42.08 -2.48 9.64
C ALA A 160 -41.73 -1.88 11.00
N THR A 161 -40.99 -2.66 11.78
CA THR A 161 -40.45 -2.25 13.09
C THR A 161 -38.95 -1.97 13.03
N THR A 162 -38.28 -2.36 11.94
CA THR A 162 -36.85 -2.23 11.79
C THR A 162 -36.53 -1.18 10.72
N ALA A 163 -35.55 -0.33 11.00
CA ALA A 163 -35.07 0.67 10.07
C ALA A 163 -34.52 0.03 8.79
N GLU A 164 -34.59 0.74 7.66
CA GLU A 164 -34.01 0.26 6.41
C GLU A 164 -32.60 0.85 6.26
N CYS A 165 -31.57 0.02 6.39
CA CYS A 165 -30.20 0.51 6.26
C CYS A 165 -29.86 0.90 4.81
N THR A 166 -29.34 2.12 4.63
CA THR A 166 -28.88 2.63 3.33
C THR A 166 -27.36 2.66 3.23
N THR A 167 -26.66 2.81 4.36
CA THR A 167 -25.19 2.85 4.42
C THR A 167 -24.70 2.10 5.64
N CYS A 168 -23.86 1.08 5.43
CA CYS A 168 -23.25 0.30 6.50
C CYS A 168 -21.93 0.90 7.01
N GLU A 169 -21.44 0.38 8.13
CA GLU A 169 -20.05 0.57 8.57
C GLU A 169 -19.06 -0.04 7.55
N ASP A 170 -17.84 0.49 7.50
CA ASP A 170 -16.77 -0.02 6.64
C ASP A 170 -16.56 -1.53 6.83
N GLY A 171 -16.56 -2.26 5.72
CA GLY A 171 -16.44 -3.70 5.68
C GLY A 171 -17.76 -4.44 5.77
N PHE A 172 -18.89 -3.74 5.65
CA PHE A 172 -20.23 -4.35 5.57
C PHE A 172 -21.02 -3.82 4.37
N PHE A 173 -21.99 -4.61 3.90
CA PHE A 173 -22.79 -4.26 2.72
C PHE A 173 -24.22 -4.81 2.77
N GLY A 174 -25.06 -4.26 1.88
CA GLY A 174 -26.48 -4.61 1.78
C GLY A 174 -27.34 -4.01 2.90
N THR A 175 -28.64 -4.25 2.85
CA THR A 175 -29.63 -3.66 3.79
C THR A 175 -29.55 -4.22 5.20
N THR A 176 -28.90 -5.38 5.39
CA THR A 176 -28.68 -6.01 6.70
C THR A 176 -27.22 -5.95 7.14
N CYS A 177 -26.38 -5.14 6.47
CA CYS A 177 -24.96 -4.97 6.76
C CYS A 177 -24.22 -6.29 7.02
N LYS A 178 -24.15 -7.14 5.99
CA LYS A 178 -23.36 -8.38 6.03
C LYS A 178 -21.88 -8.06 5.84
N ALA A 179 -21.01 -8.75 6.56
CA ALA A 179 -19.57 -8.51 6.46
C ALA A 179 -19.03 -8.87 5.06
N CYS A 180 -18.10 -8.06 4.58
CA CYS A 180 -17.25 -8.38 3.44
C CYS A 180 -16.32 -9.56 3.80
N SER A 181 -16.04 -10.43 2.84
CA SER A 181 -15.20 -11.61 3.05
C SER A 181 -13.71 -11.31 2.92
N ASP A 182 -13.35 -10.31 2.11
CA ASP A 182 -11.97 -9.94 1.84
C ASP A 182 -11.36 -9.17 3.03
N ASP A 183 -10.13 -9.56 3.39
CA ASP A 183 -9.37 -8.91 4.44
C ASP A 183 -9.12 -7.44 4.10
N ASN A 184 -9.20 -6.58 5.12
CA ASN A 184 -9.12 -5.12 5.03
C ASN A 184 -10.04 -4.46 3.97
N CYS A 185 -11.11 -5.13 3.55
CA CYS A 185 -12.07 -4.55 2.62
C CYS A 185 -13.00 -3.54 3.31
N ALA A 186 -13.15 -2.34 2.75
CA ALA A 186 -14.08 -1.32 3.23
C ALA A 186 -15.44 -1.40 2.53
N THR A 187 -15.47 -1.78 1.26
CA THR A 187 -16.70 -1.85 0.47
C THR A 187 -16.69 -3.04 -0.46
N CYS A 188 -17.75 -3.85 -0.42
CA CYS A 188 -18.01 -4.94 -1.34
C CYS A 188 -19.50 -4.93 -1.73
N ALA A 189 -19.84 -5.44 -2.91
CA ALA A 189 -21.24 -5.46 -3.37
C ALA A 189 -21.95 -6.81 -3.07
N VAL A 190 -21.16 -7.86 -2.87
CA VAL A 190 -21.62 -9.23 -2.64
C VAL A 190 -20.65 -9.95 -1.71
N THR A 191 -21.13 -11.03 -1.08
CA THR A 191 -20.27 -11.94 -0.31
C THR A 191 -19.33 -12.71 -1.24
N GLY A 192 -18.16 -13.06 -0.74
CA GLY A 192 -17.19 -13.88 -1.45
C GLY A 192 -15.84 -13.19 -1.61
N THR A 193 -14.83 -13.98 -1.94
CA THR A 193 -13.45 -13.54 -2.11
C THR A 193 -13.28 -12.79 -3.44
N GLY A 194 -12.43 -11.76 -3.46
CA GLY A 194 -12.18 -10.94 -4.65
C GLY A 194 -13.34 -10.02 -5.04
N LYS A 195 -14.22 -9.71 -4.08
CA LYS A 195 -15.42 -8.87 -4.28
C LYS A 195 -15.26 -7.48 -3.68
N CYS A 196 -14.08 -7.17 -3.16
CA CYS A 196 -13.76 -5.86 -2.67
C CYS A 196 -13.68 -4.83 -3.80
N SER A 197 -14.21 -3.64 -3.54
CA SER A 197 -14.20 -2.48 -4.45
C SER A 197 -13.45 -1.28 -3.87
N LYS A 198 -13.21 -1.28 -2.56
CA LYS A 198 -12.42 -0.27 -1.85
C LYS A 198 -11.79 -0.88 -0.60
N CYS A 199 -10.49 -0.69 -0.42
CA CYS A 199 -9.78 -1.09 0.79
C CYS A 199 -9.94 -0.05 1.90
N LYS A 200 -9.81 -0.48 3.16
CA LYS A 200 -9.84 0.43 4.31
C LYS A 200 -8.63 1.35 4.27
N ALA A 201 -8.79 2.57 4.80
CA ALA A 201 -7.74 3.58 4.82
C ALA A 201 -6.58 3.27 5.79
N ALA A 202 -6.82 2.39 6.76
CA ALA A 202 -5.84 1.94 7.73
C ALA A 202 -5.63 0.41 7.63
N GLY A 203 -4.52 -0.07 8.18
CA GLY A 203 -4.09 -1.48 8.11
C GLY A 203 -2.92 -1.69 7.14
N GLU A 204 -2.55 -2.96 6.93
CA GLU A 204 -1.39 -3.33 6.10
C GLU A 204 -1.74 -3.52 4.62
N LYS A 205 -3.00 -3.89 4.32
CA LYS A 205 -3.49 -4.18 2.97
C LYS A 205 -4.29 -3.01 2.41
N LEU A 206 -3.57 -2.01 1.93
CA LEU A 206 -4.16 -0.73 1.55
C LEU A 206 -4.47 -0.60 0.05
N TYR A 207 -3.94 -1.48 -0.80
CA TYR A 207 -4.04 -1.36 -2.25
C TYR A 207 -5.03 -2.36 -2.80
N LEU A 208 -6.01 -1.88 -3.58
CA LEU A 208 -6.93 -2.75 -4.29
C LEU A 208 -6.25 -3.33 -5.52
N LYS A 209 -6.04 -4.64 -5.53
CA LYS A 209 -5.63 -5.39 -6.71
C LYS A 209 -6.86 -5.92 -7.42
N LYS A 210 -7.27 -5.21 -8.48
CA LYS A 210 -8.44 -5.55 -9.27
C LYS A 210 -8.19 -6.73 -10.19
N GLU A 211 -9.23 -7.53 -10.36
CA GLU A 211 -9.36 -8.48 -11.46
C GLU A 211 -10.18 -7.82 -12.60
N SER A 212 -10.42 -8.53 -13.71
CA SER A 212 -11.10 -8.01 -14.92
C SER A 212 -12.51 -7.43 -14.71
N SER A 213 -13.11 -7.60 -13.53
CA SER A 213 -14.49 -7.19 -13.20
C SER A 213 -14.61 -5.88 -12.41
N GLY A 214 -13.49 -5.18 -12.17
CA GLY A 214 -13.47 -3.92 -11.40
C GLY A 214 -13.48 -4.10 -9.88
N THR A 215 -13.74 -5.32 -9.39
CA THR A 215 -13.51 -5.74 -8.00
C THR A 215 -12.23 -6.57 -7.87
N GLY A 216 -11.76 -6.75 -6.66
CA GLY A 216 -10.58 -7.57 -6.38
C GLY A 216 -10.32 -7.74 -4.88
N THR A 217 -9.05 -7.89 -4.53
CA THR A 217 -8.60 -8.10 -3.15
C THR A 217 -7.72 -6.96 -2.68
N CYS A 218 -7.76 -6.68 -1.37
CA CYS A 218 -6.84 -5.73 -0.76
C CYS A 218 -5.51 -6.41 -0.47
N VAL A 219 -4.42 -5.76 -0.86
CA VAL A 219 -3.06 -6.26 -0.73
C VAL A 219 -2.13 -5.17 -0.20
N SER A 220 -0.99 -5.57 0.36
CA SER A 220 0.10 -4.68 0.73
C SER A 220 0.86 -4.17 -0.51
N ALA A 221 1.70 -3.14 -0.32
CA ALA A 221 2.56 -2.63 -1.39
C ALA A 221 3.51 -3.70 -1.94
N VAL A 222 3.98 -4.62 -1.08
CA VAL A 222 4.89 -5.72 -1.46
C VAL A 222 4.16 -6.78 -2.29
N GLU A 223 2.96 -7.18 -1.87
CA GLU A 223 2.15 -8.14 -2.62
C GLU A 223 1.70 -7.58 -3.98
N CYS A 224 1.58 -6.25 -4.08
CA CYS A 224 1.31 -5.56 -5.33
C CYS A 224 2.41 -5.82 -6.37
N THR A 225 3.68 -5.71 -5.96
CA THR A 225 4.84 -5.87 -6.85
C THR A 225 5.34 -7.30 -7.00
N ALA A 226 4.88 -8.25 -6.15
CA ALA A 226 5.38 -9.62 -6.12
C ALA A 226 5.25 -10.39 -7.47
N ALA A 227 4.25 -10.07 -8.28
CA ALA A 227 4.07 -10.65 -9.62
C ALA A 227 4.78 -9.85 -10.74
N GLY A 228 5.50 -8.79 -10.40
CA GLY A 228 6.25 -7.92 -11.33
C GLY A 228 5.40 -7.01 -12.21
N SER A 229 4.19 -7.42 -12.59
CA SER A 229 3.37 -6.72 -13.59
C SER A 229 2.58 -5.52 -13.05
N TYR A 230 2.70 -5.20 -11.76
CA TYR A 230 1.95 -4.13 -11.11
C TYR A 230 2.85 -3.30 -10.18
N PHE A 231 2.46 -2.05 -9.96
CA PHE A 231 3.05 -1.16 -8.97
C PHE A 231 1.97 -0.58 -8.04
N PRO A 232 2.32 -0.26 -6.77
CA PRO A 232 1.40 0.35 -5.83
C PRO A 232 1.20 1.83 -6.14
N ASP A 233 0.00 2.21 -6.60
CA ASP A 233 -0.36 3.60 -6.80
C ASP A 233 -0.99 4.19 -5.53
N SER A 234 -0.24 5.05 -4.84
CA SER A 234 -0.71 5.78 -3.66
C SER A 234 -1.48 7.07 -4.00
N THR A 235 -1.52 7.46 -5.27
CA THR A 235 -2.15 8.71 -5.72
C THR A 235 -3.62 8.55 -6.10
N SER A 236 -4.09 7.32 -6.32
CA SER A 236 -5.49 7.03 -6.60
C SER A 236 -6.32 6.94 -5.31
N ASP A 237 -7.61 7.29 -5.38
CA ASP A 237 -8.63 6.93 -4.37
C ASP A 237 -9.73 6.09 -5.04
N PRO A 238 -9.87 4.80 -4.71
CA PRO A 238 -9.05 4.05 -3.75
C PRO A 238 -7.58 3.91 -4.22
N LYS A 239 -6.66 3.58 -3.30
CA LYS A 239 -5.30 3.16 -3.66
C LYS A 239 -5.36 1.83 -4.39
N GLU A 240 -4.60 1.67 -5.47
CA GLU A 240 -4.71 0.50 -6.35
C GLU A 240 -3.37 -0.09 -6.76
N CYS A 241 -3.38 -1.36 -7.12
CA CYS A 241 -2.31 -1.95 -7.92
C CYS A 241 -2.55 -1.64 -9.39
N LYS A 242 -1.71 -0.80 -9.98
CA LYS A 242 -1.80 -0.47 -11.40
C LYS A 242 -0.83 -1.29 -12.22
N ALA A 243 -1.28 -1.74 -13.38
CA ALA A 243 -0.45 -2.49 -14.31
C ALA A 243 0.70 -1.61 -14.81
N CYS A 244 1.85 -2.24 -15.04
CA CYS A 244 2.97 -1.61 -15.72
C CYS A 244 2.66 -1.33 -17.19
N GLU A 245 3.45 -0.44 -17.80
CA GLU A 245 3.41 -0.21 -19.25
C GLU A 245 3.66 -1.54 -20.00
N ALA A 246 3.07 -1.67 -21.20
CA ALA A 246 3.02 -2.91 -21.95
C ALA A 246 4.39 -3.56 -22.21
N THR A 247 5.47 -2.79 -22.33
CA THR A 247 6.84 -3.27 -22.58
C THR A 247 7.63 -3.52 -21.28
N CYS A 248 7.18 -2.97 -20.15
CA CYS A 248 7.80 -3.22 -18.84
C CYS A 248 7.44 -4.62 -18.32
N ALA A 249 8.42 -5.43 -17.92
CA ALA A 249 8.18 -6.64 -17.15
C ALA A 249 7.95 -6.30 -15.67
N THR A 250 8.69 -5.31 -15.16
CA THR A 250 8.50 -4.68 -13.85
C THR A 250 8.60 -3.17 -13.96
N CYS A 251 7.95 -2.44 -13.07
CA CYS A 251 7.95 -0.98 -13.10
C CYS A 251 7.87 -0.35 -11.71
N ALA A 252 8.31 0.92 -11.62
CA ALA A 252 8.13 1.79 -10.46
C ALA A 252 6.93 2.74 -10.63
N GLY A 253 6.27 2.74 -11.79
CA GLY A 253 5.16 3.63 -12.12
C GLY A 253 4.55 3.30 -13.49
N ALA A 254 3.52 4.06 -13.88
CA ALA A 254 2.74 3.78 -15.09
C ALA A 254 3.40 4.19 -16.41
N GLY A 255 4.41 5.08 -16.37
CA GLY A 255 5.01 5.64 -17.59
C GLY A 255 5.99 4.67 -18.28
N ALA A 256 6.18 4.82 -19.58
CA ALA A 256 7.15 4.04 -20.35
C ALA A 256 8.59 4.20 -19.86
N SER A 257 8.92 5.33 -19.22
CA SER A 257 10.23 5.59 -18.58
C SER A 257 10.34 5.06 -17.15
N GLN A 258 9.32 4.36 -16.66
CA GLN A 258 9.24 3.84 -15.29
C GLN A 258 9.50 2.34 -15.21
N CYS A 259 9.95 1.70 -16.30
CA CYS A 259 10.30 0.28 -16.28
C CYS A 259 11.54 0.04 -15.43
N THR A 260 11.53 -0.99 -14.59
CA THR A 260 12.70 -1.46 -13.83
C THR A 260 13.29 -2.74 -14.42
N SER A 261 12.52 -3.44 -15.26
CA SER A 261 12.98 -4.52 -16.14
C SER A 261 12.04 -4.64 -17.34
N CYS A 262 12.47 -5.36 -18.37
CA CYS A 262 11.81 -5.36 -19.66
C CYS A 262 11.34 -6.73 -20.12
N LYS A 263 10.24 -6.74 -20.88
CA LYS A 263 9.72 -7.95 -21.55
C LYS A 263 10.59 -8.34 -22.74
N THR A 264 10.38 -9.56 -23.22
CA THR A 264 11.20 -10.19 -24.26
C THR A 264 11.10 -9.53 -25.64
N ASP A 265 10.03 -8.78 -25.92
CA ASP A 265 9.85 -8.01 -27.15
C ASP A 265 10.73 -6.75 -27.20
N LYS A 266 11.02 -6.15 -26.04
CA LYS A 266 11.94 -5.01 -25.88
C LYS A 266 12.92 -5.24 -24.72
N PRO A 267 13.83 -6.22 -24.82
CA PRO A 267 14.49 -6.82 -23.65
C PRO A 267 15.55 -5.94 -22.99
N TYR A 268 15.94 -4.81 -23.58
CA TYR A 268 17.01 -3.97 -23.06
C TYR A 268 16.43 -2.77 -22.31
N LEU A 269 16.81 -2.58 -21.05
CA LEU A 269 16.44 -1.39 -20.29
C LEU A 269 17.42 -0.25 -20.58
N LYS A 270 16.92 0.83 -21.19
CA LYS A 270 17.67 2.07 -21.45
C LYS A 270 17.44 3.06 -20.32
N LYS A 271 18.50 3.38 -19.58
CA LYS A 271 18.48 4.32 -18.47
C LYS A 271 19.11 5.65 -18.88
N ASP A 272 18.56 6.77 -18.39
CA ASP A 272 19.16 8.10 -18.61
C ASP A 272 20.42 8.31 -17.77
N SER A 273 20.48 7.65 -16.61
CA SER A 273 21.59 7.64 -15.67
C SER A 273 21.80 6.23 -15.12
N PRO A 274 23.04 5.76 -14.92
CA PRO A 274 23.32 4.45 -14.33
C PRO A 274 22.79 4.31 -12.89
N THR A 275 22.57 5.44 -12.19
CA THR A 275 22.03 5.47 -10.83
C THR A 275 20.51 5.42 -10.77
N ASN A 276 19.81 5.63 -11.89
CA ASN A 276 18.35 5.58 -11.92
C ASN A 276 17.90 4.11 -11.96
N PRO A 277 17.07 3.64 -11.01
CA PRO A 277 16.52 2.29 -11.06
C PRO A 277 15.54 2.08 -12.22
N ALA A 278 14.96 3.16 -12.76
CA ALA A 278 13.97 3.11 -13.82
C ALA A 278 14.50 3.60 -15.17
N GLY A 279 13.88 3.15 -16.25
CA GLY A 279 14.21 3.52 -17.63
C GLY A 279 13.13 3.11 -18.63
N THR A 280 13.47 3.18 -19.91
CA THR A 280 12.58 2.79 -21.02
C THR A 280 13.04 1.48 -21.63
N CYS A 281 12.10 0.59 -21.95
CA CYS A 281 12.41 -0.67 -22.63
C CYS A 281 12.59 -0.47 -24.13
N THR A 282 13.65 -1.06 -24.69
CA THR A 282 14.06 -0.91 -26.08
C THR A 282 14.48 -2.26 -26.67
N ASN A 283 14.46 -2.38 -28.01
CA ASN A 283 15.14 -3.47 -28.71
C ASN A 283 16.58 -3.08 -29.11
N GLU A 284 17.31 -4.02 -29.72
CA GLU A 284 18.71 -3.84 -30.13
C GLU A 284 18.89 -2.72 -31.16
N GLN A 285 17.99 -2.65 -32.15
CA GLN A 285 18.05 -1.66 -33.21
C GLN A 285 17.80 -0.24 -32.65
N GLU A 286 16.76 -0.09 -31.84
CA GLU A 286 16.42 1.16 -31.17
C GLU A 286 17.51 1.60 -30.18
N CYS A 287 18.16 0.65 -29.49
CA CYS A 287 19.27 0.95 -28.58
C CYS A 287 20.47 1.55 -29.34
N THR A 288 20.80 1.00 -30.51
CA THR A 288 22.05 1.31 -31.23
C THR A 288 21.88 2.35 -32.34
N THR A 289 20.66 2.87 -32.55
CA THR A 289 20.31 3.75 -33.69
C THR A 289 21.27 4.94 -33.86
N ASP A 290 21.58 5.66 -32.79
CA ASP A 290 22.47 6.84 -32.83
C ASP A 290 23.94 6.51 -32.49
N ASN A 291 24.23 5.25 -32.14
CA ASN A 291 25.55 4.78 -31.69
C ASN A 291 26.08 5.46 -30.43
N THR A 292 25.25 6.19 -29.67
CA THR A 292 25.62 6.74 -28.36
C THR A 292 25.38 5.73 -27.22
N TYR A 293 24.68 4.65 -27.54
CA TYR A 293 24.44 3.50 -26.67
C TYR A 293 24.83 2.19 -27.35
N TYR A 294 25.05 1.17 -26.53
CA TYR A 294 25.28 -0.20 -26.95
C TYR A 294 24.42 -1.17 -26.13
N VAL A 295 24.10 -2.32 -26.72
CA VAL A 295 23.44 -3.42 -26.01
C VAL A 295 24.44 -4.15 -25.11
N ASP A 296 24.13 -4.28 -23.83
CA ASP A 296 24.84 -5.11 -22.86
C ASP A 296 23.99 -6.34 -22.55
N ASP A 297 24.45 -7.49 -23.04
CA ASP A 297 23.79 -8.78 -22.84
C ASP A 297 24.12 -9.43 -21.49
N THR A 298 25.00 -8.80 -20.70
CA THR A 298 25.24 -9.19 -19.32
C THR A 298 23.94 -9.02 -18.54
N VAL A 299 23.47 -10.10 -17.92
CA VAL A 299 22.20 -10.09 -17.18
C VAL A 299 22.43 -9.46 -15.81
N ASP A 300 21.93 -8.25 -15.61
CA ASP A 300 21.82 -7.65 -14.30
C ASP A 300 20.75 -8.40 -13.48
N PRO A 301 21.02 -8.80 -12.22
CA PRO A 301 20.08 -9.59 -11.43
C PRO A 301 18.78 -8.84 -11.10
N THR A 302 18.76 -7.52 -11.23
CA THR A 302 17.57 -6.69 -10.97
C THR A 302 16.92 -6.21 -12.27
N SER A 303 17.71 -5.75 -13.22
CA SER A 303 17.25 -5.03 -14.42
C SER A 303 17.20 -5.89 -15.68
N GLY A 304 17.83 -7.07 -15.68
CA GLY A 304 18.01 -7.88 -16.88
C GLY A 304 19.05 -7.29 -17.83
N LYS A 305 18.80 -7.36 -19.14
CA LYS A 305 19.71 -6.80 -20.16
C LYS A 305 19.61 -5.29 -20.22
N LEU A 306 20.73 -4.62 -20.52
CA LEU A 306 20.81 -3.15 -20.46
C LEU A 306 21.15 -2.55 -21.83
N CYS A 307 20.63 -1.35 -22.08
CA CYS A 307 21.09 -0.46 -23.15
C CYS A 307 21.88 0.68 -22.51
N ARG A 308 23.22 0.59 -22.56
CA ARG A 308 24.15 1.45 -21.81
C ARG A 308 24.77 2.52 -22.69
N LYS A 309 25.11 3.67 -22.11
CA LYS A 309 25.85 4.72 -22.84
C LYS A 309 27.25 4.23 -23.18
N CYS A 310 27.78 4.61 -24.33
CA CYS A 310 29.15 4.26 -24.74
C CYS A 310 30.22 4.67 -23.72
N ALA A 311 30.00 5.77 -23.00
CA ALA A 311 30.88 6.25 -21.94
C ALA A 311 31.02 5.26 -20.76
N GLU A 312 30.06 4.36 -20.58
CA GLU A 312 30.09 3.32 -19.53
C GLU A 312 30.89 2.09 -19.96
N GLY A 313 31.15 1.93 -21.27
CA GLY A 313 31.77 0.73 -21.85
C GLY A 313 33.30 0.71 -21.81
N GLY A 314 33.92 1.51 -20.94
CA GLY A 314 35.38 1.55 -20.77
C GLY A 314 36.15 2.22 -21.91
N LEU A 315 35.45 2.85 -22.87
CA LEU A 315 36.07 3.60 -23.95
C LEU A 315 36.54 4.97 -23.45
N LYS A 316 37.72 5.42 -23.89
CA LYS A 316 38.27 6.72 -23.50
C LYS A 316 38.06 7.76 -24.60
N ASP A 317 37.60 8.94 -24.22
CA ASP A 317 37.38 10.09 -25.11
C ASP A 317 36.48 9.78 -26.32
N CYS A 318 35.51 8.89 -26.14
CA CYS A 318 34.73 8.31 -27.23
C CYS A 318 33.23 8.40 -26.96
N ALA A 319 32.54 9.23 -27.75
CA ALA A 319 31.12 9.48 -27.57
C ALA A 319 30.23 8.46 -28.28
N THR A 320 30.71 7.86 -29.38
CA THR A 320 29.96 6.88 -30.17
C THR A 320 30.71 5.56 -30.30
N CYS A 321 29.99 4.45 -30.24
CA CYS A 321 30.57 3.12 -30.18
C CYS A 321 29.74 2.07 -30.92
N VAL A 322 30.39 0.97 -31.28
CA VAL A 322 29.76 -0.22 -31.87
C VAL A 322 30.38 -1.48 -31.25
N LYS A 323 29.61 -2.56 -31.18
CA LYS A 323 30.16 -3.90 -30.91
C LYS A 323 30.75 -4.45 -32.20
N SER A 324 32.01 -4.91 -32.13
CA SER A 324 32.73 -5.56 -33.22
C SER A 324 33.19 -6.94 -32.75
N ALA A 325 32.64 -8.01 -33.35
CA ALA A 325 32.67 -9.37 -32.81
C ALA A 325 32.03 -9.44 -31.41
N ASP A 326 32.80 -9.17 -30.35
CA ASP A 326 32.33 -9.06 -28.96
C ASP A 326 32.93 -7.83 -28.23
N ASP A 327 33.81 -7.10 -28.90
CA ASP A 327 34.50 -5.96 -28.33
C ASP A 327 33.74 -4.67 -28.60
N LEU A 328 33.54 -3.87 -27.57
CA LEU A 328 33.08 -2.49 -27.74
C LEU A 328 34.24 -1.65 -28.28
N VAL A 329 34.02 -0.95 -29.39
CA VAL A 329 35.01 -0.09 -30.05
C VAL A 329 34.39 1.25 -30.43
N CYS A 330 35.23 2.28 -30.57
CA CYS A 330 34.82 3.59 -31.05
C CYS A 330 34.34 3.53 -32.50
N LYS A 331 33.18 4.14 -32.76
CA LYS A 331 32.64 4.26 -34.12
C LYS A 331 33.25 5.45 -34.86
N GLU A 332 33.38 6.57 -34.18
CA GLU A 332 33.86 7.83 -34.76
C GLU A 332 34.73 8.59 -33.74
N CYS A 333 35.77 9.27 -34.24
CA CYS A 333 36.62 10.16 -33.47
C CYS A 333 36.67 11.54 -34.15
N THR A 334 35.75 12.45 -33.82
CA THR A 334 35.69 13.78 -34.43
C THR A 334 36.92 14.62 -34.04
N GLY A 335 37.74 15.01 -35.02
CA GLY A 335 38.96 15.80 -34.80
C GLY A 335 40.10 15.06 -34.10
N LYS A 336 39.99 13.74 -33.91
CA LYS A 336 40.99 12.88 -33.28
C LYS A 336 41.23 11.63 -34.13
N LYS A 337 42.25 10.84 -33.80
CA LYS A 337 42.56 9.55 -34.41
C LYS A 337 41.99 8.44 -33.54
N PHE A 338 41.68 7.28 -34.14
CA PHE A 338 41.40 6.09 -33.33
C PHE A 338 42.67 5.65 -32.63
N GLY A 339 42.60 5.43 -31.32
CA GLY A 339 43.66 4.82 -30.54
C GLY A 339 43.86 3.33 -30.89
N LEU A 340 44.76 2.67 -30.16
CA LEU A 340 45.04 1.24 -30.37
C LEU A 340 43.75 0.43 -30.23
N ASN A 341 43.57 -0.57 -31.10
CA ASN A 341 42.37 -1.42 -31.16
C ASN A 341 41.03 -0.65 -31.25
N LYS A 342 41.06 0.65 -31.63
CA LYS A 342 39.90 1.56 -31.63
C LYS A 342 39.19 1.69 -30.28
N LYS A 343 39.87 1.45 -29.16
CA LYS A 343 39.31 1.55 -27.79
C LYS A 343 39.26 2.99 -27.24
N SER A 344 39.81 3.95 -27.96
CA SER A 344 39.86 5.36 -27.55
C SER A 344 39.95 6.30 -28.74
N CYS A 345 39.70 7.59 -28.52
CA CYS A 345 40.01 8.66 -29.48
C CYS A 345 41.14 9.53 -28.94
N VAL A 346 42.25 9.61 -29.66
CA VAL A 346 43.47 10.30 -29.21
C VAL A 346 43.92 11.36 -30.20
N ALA A 347 44.47 12.48 -29.70
CA ALA A 347 45.01 13.53 -30.56
C ALA A 347 46.34 13.10 -31.24
N LYS A 348 47.18 12.40 -30.47
CA LYS A 348 48.47 11.85 -30.89
C LYS A 348 48.54 10.37 -30.53
N CYS A 349 49.14 9.56 -31.38
CA CYS A 349 49.41 8.16 -31.06
C CYS A 349 50.40 8.03 -29.90
N PRO A 350 50.26 7.01 -29.05
CA PRO A 350 51.19 6.76 -27.94
C PRO A 350 52.59 6.46 -28.45
N ASP A 351 53.57 6.48 -27.55
CA ASP A 351 54.96 6.17 -27.91
C ASP A 351 55.08 4.77 -28.53
N ASN A 352 56.00 4.64 -29.49
CA ASN A 352 56.18 3.44 -30.31
C ASN A 352 54.95 3.03 -31.14
N ALA A 353 54.04 3.96 -31.43
CA ALA A 353 52.95 3.79 -32.38
C ALA A 353 52.98 4.86 -33.47
N SER A 354 52.50 4.49 -34.65
CA SER A 354 52.31 5.38 -35.79
C SER A 354 50.87 5.32 -36.28
N GLU A 355 50.37 6.42 -36.83
CA GLU A 355 49.07 6.45 -37.48
C GLU A 355 49.12 5.70 -38.82
N LYS A 356 48.19 4.78 -39.01
CA LYS A 356 47.92 4.10 -40.28
C LYS A 356 46.42 4.21 -40.58
N SER A 357 46.06 4.92 -41.64
CA SER A 357 44.66 5.13 -42.06
C SER A 357 43.74 5.66 -40.94
N GLY A 358 44.19 6.66 -40.17
CA GLY A 358 43.41 7.25 -39.07
C GLY A 358 43.37 6.42 -37.78
N VAL A 359 44.07 5.28 -37.72
CA VAL A 359 44.16 4.40 -36.56
C VAL A 359 45.60 4.28 -36.08
N CYS A 360 45.83 4.46 -34.78
CA CYS A 360 47.14 4.23 -34.19
C CYS A 360 47.47 2.73 -34.19
N THR A 361 48.64 2.38 -34.70
CA THR A 361 49.16 1.00 -34.77
C THR A 361 50.57 0.97 -34.19
N CYS A 362 50.89 -0.01 -33.36
CA CYS A 362 52.25 -0.16 -32.83
C CYS A 362 53.26 -0.37 -33.98
N ASN A 363 54.43 0.22 -33.81
CA ASN A 363 55.56 0.04 -34.72
C ASN A 363 56.13 -1.38 -34.60
N ASP A 364 56.91 -1.82 -35.59
CA ASP A 364 57.49 -3.16 -35.61
C ASP A 364 58.31 -3.43 -34.34
N GLY A 365 58.10 -4.61 -33.76
CA GLY A 365 58.71 -4.99 -32.47
C GLY A 365 57.92 -4.54 -31.23
N PHE A 366 56.74 -3.94 -31.38
CA PHE A 366 55.87 -3.54 -30.27
C PHE A 366 54.45 -4.08 -30.43
N ALA A 367 53.78 -4.37 -29.31
CA ALA A 367 52.39 -4.81 -29.25
C ALA A 367 51.57 -3.92 -28.28
N PRO A 368 50.25 -3.76 -28.50
CA PRO A 368 49.39 -3.05 -27.56
C PRO A 368 49.40 -3.71 -26.18
N ASN A 369 49.39 -2.91 -25.11
CA ASN A 369 49.13 -3.40 -23.76
C ASN A 369 47.65 -3.83 -23.60
N THR A 370 47.33 -4.49 -22.49
CA THR A 370 45.99 -5.02 -22.20
C THR A 370 44.89 -3.95 -22.31
N ASP A 371 45.16 -2.72 -21.84
CA ASP A 371 44.19 -1.62 -21.86
C ASP A 371 44.15 -0.86 -23.20
N SER A 372 44.96 -1.26 -24.18
CA SER A 372 45.10 -0.58 -25.49
C SER A 372 45.43 0.92 -25.38
N THR A 373 46.20 1.31 -24.35
CA THR A 373 46.63 2.69 -24.11
C THR A 373 48.09 2.95 -24.49
N ALA A 374 48.92 1.90 -24.60
CA ALA A 374 50.35 2.02 -24.89
C ALA A 374 50.87 0.84 -25.71
N CYS A 375 51.98 1.03 -26.42
CA CYS A 375 52.72 -0.02 -27.10
C CYS A 375 53.91 -0.46 -26.24
N VAL A 376 53.94 -1.73 -25.87
CA VAL A 376 55.04 -2.35 -25.11
C VAL A 376 55.90 -3.19 -26.05
N ALA A 377 57.19 -3.33 -25.75
CA ALA A 377 58.07 -4.18 -26.54
C ALA A 377 57.44 -5.58 -26.62
N ALA A 378 57.21 -6.04 -27.85
CA ALA A 378 56.73 -7.40 -28.06
C ALA A 378 57.81 -8.30 -27.47
N SER A 379 57.46 -9.07 -26.44
CA SER A 379 58.38 -10.02 -25.84
C SER A 379 59.00 -10.82 -26.98
N SER A 380 60.30 -10.68 -27.16
CA SER A 380 61.07 -11.58 -28.01
C SER A 380 61.02 -12.95 -27.35
N SER A 381 59.90 -13.66 -27.48
CA SER A 381 59.99 -15.10 -27.56
C SER A 381 60.79 -15.35 -28.83
N VAL A 382 62.10 -15.46 -28.64
CA VAL A 382 62.91 -16.47 -29.33
C VAL A 382 61.99 -17.53 -29.88
N ASN A 383 62.04 -17.70 -31.21
CA ASN A 383 61.50 -18.82 -31.93
C ASN A 383 61.51 -20.08 -31.04
N LEU A 384 60.37 -20.44 -30.46
CA LEU A 384 60.17 -21.81 -30.00
C LEU A 384 59.93 -22.61 -31.27
N SER A 385 61.05 -23.02 -31.85
CA SER A 385 61.11 -24.18 -32.73
C SER A 385 60.30 -25.31 -32.09
N THR A 386 59.60 -26.04 -32.93
CA THR A 386 58.52 -27.02 -32.70
C THR A 386 58.89 -28.24 -31.85
N GLY A 387 59.70 -28.09 -30.79
CA GLY A 387 60.28 -29.18 -30.03
C GLY A 387 60.54 -28.86 -28.55
N ALA A 388 59.51 -28.43 -27.80
CA ALA A 388 59.55 -28.42 -26.33
C ALA A 388 58.15 -28.47 -25.67
N ILE A 389 57.13 -29.00 -26.35
CA ILE A 389 55.80 -29.26 -25.76
C ILE A 389 55.65 -30.78 -25.61
N ALA A 390 56.36 -31.34 -24.65
CA ALA A 390 56.10 -32.67 -24.09
C ALA A 390 56.78 -32.73 -22.72
N GLY A 391 56.13 -32.22 -21.67
CA GLY A 391 56.72 -32.33 -20.33
C GLY A 391 56.02 -31.66 -19.15
N ILE A 392 54.95 -30.87 -19.32
CA ILE A 392 54.32 -30.15 -18.18
C ILE A 392 52.83 -30.52 -17.98
N SER A 393 52.22 -31.36 -18.83
CA SER A 393 50.82 -31.78 -18.64
C SER A 393 50.61 -32.94 -17.66
N VAL A 394 51.66 -33.65 -17.23
CA VAL A 394 51.50 -34.81 -16.32
C VAL A 394 51.60 -34.41 -14.84
N ALA A 395 52.40 -33.40 -14.50
CA ALA A 395 52.56 -32.98 -13.09
C ALA A 395 51.29 -32.34 -12.52
N VAL A 396 50.58 -31.50 -13.30
CA VAL A 396 49.36 -30.84 -12.84
C VAL A 396 48.20 -31.83 -12.70
N ILE A 397 48.08 -32.80 -13.60
CA ILE A 397 47.02 -33.83 -13.52
C ILE A 397 47.24 -34.76 -12.32
N VAL A 398 48.49 -35.11 -11.98
CA VAL A 398 48.78 -35.91 -10.77
C VAL A 398 48.51 -35.12 -9.50
N VAL A 399 48.84 -33.82 -9.45
CA VAL A 399 48.58 -32.98 -8.28
C VAL A 399 47.09 -32.72 -8.07
N VAL A 400 46.35 -32.40 -9.14
CA VAL A 400 44.90 -32.16 -9.07
C VAL A 400 44.14 -33.48 -8.83
N GLY A 401 44.56 -34.58 -9.47
CA GLY A 401 43.99 -35.92 -9.24
C GLY A 401 44.23 -36.42 -7.81
N GLY A 402 45.43 -36.17 -7.25
CA GLY A 402 45.74 -36.49 -5.85
C GLY A 402 44.94 -35.66 -4.85
N LEU A 403 44.75 -34.36 -5.12
CA LEU A 403 43.94 -33.47 -4.28
C LEU A 403 42.45 -33.85 -4.28
N VAL A 404 41.89 -34.15 -5.44
CA VAL A 404 40.48 -34.56 -5.55
C VAL A 404 40.26 -35.94 -4.92
N GLY A 405 41.19 -36.89 -5.11
CA GLY A 405 41.12 -38.20 -4.46
C GLY A 405 41.22 -38.12 -2.93
N PHE A 406 42.11 -37.26 -2.41
CA PHE A 406 42.25 -37.04 -0.97
C PHE A 406 41.00 -36.37 -0.36
N LEU A 407 40.41 -35.39 -1.06
CA LEU A 407 39.17 -34.75 -0.61
C LEU A 407 37.97 -35.70 -0.64
N CYS A 408 37.81 -36.52 -1.68
CA CYS A 408 36.75 -37.54 -1.74
C CYS A 408 36.91 -38.60 -0.64
N TRP A 409 38.13 -39.08 -0.36
CA TRP A 409 38.37 -39.99 0.76
C TRP A 409 38.08 -39.31 2.11
N TRP A 410 38.55 -38.09 2.31
CA TRP A 410 38.35 -37.36 3.57
C TRP A 410 36.87 -37.15 3.89
N PHE A 411 36.04 -36.78 2.90
CA PHE A 411 34.61 -36.58 3.10
C PHE A 411 33.82 -37.89 3.26
N ILE A 412 34.23 -38.98 2.61
CA ILE A 412 33.51 -40.27 2.68
C ILE A 412 33.87 -41.05 3.95
N CYS A 413 35.12 -41.00 4.43
CA CYS A 413 35.56 -41.78 5.59
C CYS A 413 35.45 -41.07 6.94
N ARG A 414 35.35 -39.72 7.00
CA ARG A 414 35.07 -39.02 8.28
C ARG A 414 33.60 -39.09 8.73
N GLY A 415 32.69 -39.55 7.89
CA GLY A 415 31.28 -39.73 8.25
C GLY A 415 30.98 -41.04 8.99
N LYS A 416 31.99 -41.85 9.29
CA LYS A 416 31.80 -43.19 9.88
C LYS A 416 32.92 -43.54 10.89
N ALA A 417 33.14 -42.64 11.84
CA ALA A 417 33.80 -42.92 13.12
C ALA A 417 33.03 -42.20 14.23
#